data_AF-A0AAW1XX14-F1
#
_entry.id   AF-A0AAW1XX14-F1
#
_cell.length_a   1.000
_cell.length_b   1.000
_cell.length_c   1.000
_cell.angle_alpha   90.00
_cell.angle_beta   90.00
_cell.angle_gamma   90.00
#
_symmetry.space_group_name_H-M   'P 1'
#
loop_
_entity.id
_entity.type
_entity.pdbx_description
1 polymer ?
#
loop_
_entity_poly.entity_id
_entity_poly.type
_entity_poly.pdbx_seq_one_letter_code
_entity_poly.pdbx_strand_id
1 'polypeptide(L)'
;MGEERHLPLFETTRAKAKGKGPVQFSFYWFVTQASRWSRVYRHTFKDRLSERYENVLPGVDIFVCTADPIIEPPMMVMNTVLSVMAYNYPPEKLSVYLSDDGGSQLTFYALLEAAEFAKHWIPYGKKYSVEPRSPAAYFVTTASDADDSQSQDQYQAIVLCCENTAVEVQ
;
A
#
# COMPACT_ATOMS: atom_id res chain seq x y z
N MET A 1 -47.95 21.21 61.27
CA MET A 1 -48.09 20.10 60.30
C MET A 1 -46.78 20.02 59.51
N GLY A 2 -45.66 19.55 60.06
CA GLY A 2 -45.48 18.50 61.06
C GLY A 2 -45.57 17.15 60.38
N GLU A 3 -44.47 16.66 59.79
CA GLU A 3 -43.76 15.44 60.24
C GLU A 3 -42.65 15.06 59.23
N GLU A 4 -41.40 15.24 59.64
CA GLU A 4 -40.26 14.57 59.02
C GLU A 4 -40.38 13.05 59.22
N ARG A 5 -40.22 12.28 58.15
CA ARG A 5 -39.91 10.85 58.27
C ARG A 5 -38.81 10.46 57.32
N HIS A 6 -37.60 10.48 57.88
CA HIS A 6 -36.62 9.39 57.86
C HIS A 6 -36.36 8.72 56.51
N LEU A 7 -35.22 9.09 55.92
CA LEU A 7 -34.42 8.21 55.07
C LEU A 7 -34.07 6.93 55.83
N PRO A 8 -34.08 5.77 55.16
CA PRO A 8 -33.02 4.81 55.34
C PRO A 8 -32.22 4.72 54.04
N LEU A 9 -30.99 5.22 54.18
CA LEU A 9 -29.78 4.83 53.49
C LEU A 9 -29.78 3.30 53.26
N PHE A 10 -30.26 2.82 52.11
CA PHE A 10 -30.22 1.40 51.75
C PHE A 10 -29.05 1.11 50.81
N GLU A 11 -28.00 0.64 51.48
CA GLU A 11 -26.89 -0.19 51.07
C GLU A 11 -26.57 -0.33 49.57
N THR A 12 -25.31 0.02 49.32
CA THR A 12 -24.51 -0.31 48.16
C THR A 12 -24.62 -1.80 47.81
N THR A 13 -25.46 -2.15 46.83
CA THR A 13 -25.27 -3.40 46.10
C THR A 13 -24.09 -3.21 45.15
N ARG A 14 -22.89 -3.31 45.72
CA ARG A 14 -21.63 -3.41 44.99
C ARG A 14 -21.72 -4.71 44.19
N ALA A 15 -22.25 -4.63 42.97
CA ALA A 15 -22.11 -5.68 41.98
C ALA A 15 -20.62 -6.02 41.93
N LYS A 16 -20.25 -7.23 42.37
CA LYS A 16 -18.91 -7.77 42.18
C LYS A 16 -18.70 -7.87 40.66
N ALA A 17 -18.25 -6.79 40.06
CA ALA A 17 -17.48 -6.85 38.83
C ALA A 17 -16.32 -7.79 39.15
N LYS A 18 -16.42 -9.06 38.70
CA LYS A 18 -15.33 -10.02 38.82
C LYS A 18 -14.13 -9.35 38.17
N GLY A 19 -13.19 -8.87 38.99
CA GLY A 19 -12.04 -8.07 38.61
C GLY A 19 -10.99 -8.84 37.80
N LYS A 20 -11.40 -9.42 36.67
CA LYS A 20 -10.51 -10.06 35.69
C LYS A 20 -9.96 -9.06 34.68
N GLY A 21 -10.67 -7.94 34.45
CA GLY A 21 -10.23 -6.86 33.55
C GLY A 21 -8.85 -6.26 33.90
N PRO A 22 -8.61 -5.76 35.13
CA PRO A 22 -7.38 -5.04 35.44
C PRO A 22 -6.15 -5.96 35.47
N VAL A 23 -6.26 -7.18 35.99
CA VAL A 23 -5.12 -8.12 36.03
C VAL A 23 -4.70 -8.55 34.63
N GLN A 24 -5.68 -8.88 33.77
CA GLN A 24 -5.41 -9.32 32.41
C GLN A 24 -4.89 -8.17 31.53
N PHE A 25 -5.43 -6.95 31.74
CA PHE A 25 -4.93 -5.73 31.10
C PHE A 25 -3.52 -5.37 31.56
N SER A 26 -3.23 -5.39 32.86
CA SER A 26 -1.88 -5.09 33.39
C SER A 26 -0.85 -6.12 32.94
N PHE A 27 -1.22 -7.40 32.88
CA PHE A 27 -0.35 -8.44 32.35
C PHE A 27 -0.05 -8.24 30.86
N TYR A 28 -1.07 -7.97 30.03
CA TYR A 28 -0.90 -7.63 28.62
C TYR A 28 -0.03 -6.38 28.44
N TRP A 29 -0.26 -5.33 29.24
CA TRP A 29 0.52 -4.10 29.19
C TRP A 29 1.99 -4.36 29.54
N PHE A 30 2.28 -5.15 30.58
CA PHE A 30 3.65 -5.48 30.96
C PHE A 30 4.39 -6.27 29.86
N VAL A 31 3.72 -7.28 29.28
CA VAL A 31 4.29 -8.07 28.16
C VAL A 31 4.54 -7.20 26.92
N THR A 32 3.64 -6.26 26.62
CA THR A 32 3.83 -5.32 25.49
C THR A 32 4.90 -4.25 25.75
N GLN A 33 5.14 -3.84 27.00
CA GLN A 33 6.30 -2.98 27.31
C GLN A 33 7.63 -3.73 27.16
N ALA A 34 7.67 -5.01 27.57
CA ALA A 34 8.86 -5.83 27.46
C ALA A 34 9.31 -5.99 25.98
N SER A 35 8.38 -6.17 25.04
CA SER A 35 8.73 -6.27 23.60
C SER A 35 9.24 -4.95 23.00
N ARG A 36 8.92 -3.80 23.60
CA ARG A 36 9.36 -2.48 23.14
C ARG A 36 10.70 -2.04 23.70
N TRP A 37 11.24 -2.75 24.71
CA TRP A 37 12.45 -2.36 25.43
C TRP A 37 13.72 -2.46 24.57
N SER A 38 13.76 -3.36 23.58
CA SER A 38 14.90 -3.52 22.68
C SER A 38 14.62 -2.91 21.31
N ARG A 39 14.78 -1.58 21.21
CA ARG A 39 14.63 -0.88 19.94
C ARG A 39 15.90 -1.05 19.10
N VAL A 40 15.84 -1.90 18.08
CA VAL A 40 16.93 -2.11 17.13
C VAL A 40 16.82 -1.13 15.98
N TYR A 41 17.85 -0.31 15.78
CA TYR A 41 17.99 0.56 14.61
C TYR A 41 18.84 -0.14 13.55
N ARG A 42 18.38 -0.11 12.29
CA ARG A 42 19.09 -0.70 11.14
C ARG A 42 19.39 0.40 10.13
N HIS A 43 20.62 0.44 9.63
CA HIS A 43 21.05 1.31 8.55
C HIS A 43 21.48 0.46 7.36
N THR A 44 21.06 0.84 6.16
CA THR A 44 21.38 0.13 4.91
C THR A 44 22.40 0.91 4.10
N PHE A 45 23.45 0.24 3.62
CA PHE A 45 24.51 0.85 2.81
C PHE A 45 24.45 0.28 1.38
N LYS A 46 23.73 0.96 0.48
CA LYS A 46 23.52 0.49 -0.90
C LYS A 46 24.83 0.47 -1.70
N ASP A 47 25.69 1.46 -1.50
CA ASP A 47 26.96 1.58 -2.25
C ASP A 47 27.90 0.40 -2.02
N ARG A 48 27.94 -0.11 -0.77
CA ARG A 48 28.72 -1.30 -0.42
C ARG A 48 28.12 -2.58 -1.00
N LEU A 49 26.80 -2.61 -1.18
CA LEU A 49 26.10 -3.74 -1.79
C LEU A 49 26.37 -3.81 -3.29
N SER A 50 26.28 -2.68 -4.00
CA SER A 50 26.58 -2.61 -5.43
C SER A 50 28.05 -2.93 -5.69
N GLU A 51 28.99 -2.30 -4.98
CA GLU A 51 30.43 -2.54 -5.16
C GLU A 51 30.81 -4.02 -5.07
N ARG A 52 30.17 -4.77 -4.16
CA ARG A 52 30.53 -6.16 -3.89
C ARG A 52 29.70 -7.19 -4.65
N TYR A 53 28.44 -6.90 -4.96
CA TYR A 53 27.46 -7.91 -5.38
C TYR A 53 26.60 -7.52 -6.58
N GLU A 54 26.86 -6.41 -7.27
CA GLU A 54 26.05 -5.96 -8.42
C GLU A 54 25.78 -7.08 -9.44
N ASN A 55 26.77 -7.90 -9.76
CA ASN A 55 26.64 -9.02 -10.69
C ASN A 55 25.99 -10.29 -10.07
N VAL A 56 25.94 -10.40 -8.74
CA VAL A 56 25.53 -11.61 -7.99
C VAL A 56 24.24 -11.38 -7.18
N LEU A 57 23.46 -10.37 -7.56
CA LEU A 57 22.13 -10.14 -6.98
C LEU A 57 21.23 -11.38 -7.17
N PRO A 58 20.40 -11.76 -6.17
CA PRO A 58 19.46 -12.87 -6.29
C PRO A 58 18.29 -12.54 -7.23
N GLY A 59 17.51 -13.55 -7.63
CA GLY A 59 16.19 -13.30 -8.20
C GLY A 59 15.23 -12.77 -7.14
N VAL A 60 14.35 -11.85 -7.51
CA VAL A 60 13.32 -11.25 -6.65
C VAL A 60 11.99 -11.37 -7.36
N ASP A 61 11.06 -12.07 -6.72
CA ASP A 61 9.68 -12.20 -7.18
C ASP A 61 8.78 -11.34 -6.29
N ILE A 62 7.99 -10.46 -6.92
CA ILE A 62 7.07 -9.56 -6.22
C ILE A 62 5.65 -9.94 -6.59
N PHE A 63 4.86 -10.25 -5.56
CA PHE A 63 3.45 -10.56 -5.70
C PHE A 63 2.62 -9.33 -5.33
N VAL A 64 1.79 -8.87 -6.25
CA VAL A 64 0.74 -7.90 -6.03
C VAL A 64 -0.56 -8.70 -6.00
N CYS A 65 -1.33 -8.57 -4.92
CA CYS A 65 -2.61 -9.26 -4.79
C CYS A 65 -3.72 -8.24 -4.72
N THR A 66 -4.80 -8.49 -5.44
CA THR A 66 -6.03 -7.71 -5.37
C THR A 66 -7.23 -8.63 -5.24
N ALA A 67 -8.24 -8.21 -4.48
CA ALA A 67 -9.40 -9.04 -4.18
C ALA A 67 -10.73 -8.51 -4.70
N ASP A 68 -10.86 -7.18 -4.82
CA ASP A 68 -12.12 -6.55 -5.22
C ASP A 68 -11.84 -5.26 -6.01
N PRO A 69 -12.24 -5.18 -7.29
CA PRO A 69 -11.98 -4.00 -8.13
C PRO A 69 -12.73 -2.74 -7.70
N ILE A 70 -13.76 -2.86 -6.85
CA ILE A 70 -14.52 -1.72 -6.31
C ILE A 70 -13.78 -1.12 -5.11
N ILE A 71 -13.28 -1.97 -4.21
CA ILE A 71 -12.54 -1.55 -3.01
C ILE A 71 -11.11 -1.14 -3.39
N GLU A 72 -10.51 -1.84 -4.35
CA GLU A 72 -9.16 -1.65 -4.85
C GLU A 72 -9.21 -1.33 -6.36
N PRO A 73 -9.41 -0.05 -6.74
CA PRO A 73 -9.57 0.34 -8.12
C PRO A 73 -8.41 -0.17 -8.99
N PRO A 74 -8.66 -0.80 -10.15
CA PRO A 74 -7.59 -1.38 -10.95
C PRO A 74 -6.52 -0.37 -11.40
N MET A 75 -6.86 0.91 -11.58
CA MET A 75 -5.86 1.95 -11.81
C MET A 75 -4.84 2.08 -10.66
N MET A 76 -5.27 1.94 -9.41
CA MET A 76 -4.37 1.95 -8.25
C MET A 76 -3.46 0.73 -8.26
N VAL A 77 -4.02 -0.44 -8.59
CA VAL A 77 -3.28 -1.70 -8.72
C VAL A 77 -2.23 -1.58 -9.84
N MET A 78 -2.61 -1.08 -11.02
CA MET A 78 -1.69 -0.91 -12.16
C MET A 78 -0.58 0.09 -11.86
N ASN A 79 -0.86 1.18 -11.14
CA ASN A 79 0.17 2.11 -10.68
C ASN A 79 1.19 1.44 -9.75
N THR A 80 0.73 0.51 -8.92
CA THR A 80 1.61 -0.29 -8.05
C THR A 80 2.47 -1.23 -8.88
N VAL A 81 1.86 -1.97 -9.82
CA VAL A 81 2.58 -2.87 -10.74
C VAL A 81 3.64 -2.10 -11.53
N LEU A 82 3.28 -0.97 -12.16
CA LEU A 82 4.21 -0.13 -12.92
C LEU A 82 5.34 0.44 -12.08
N SER A 83 5.04 0.86 -10.85
CA SER A 83 6.05 1.36 -9.90
C SER A 83 7.07 0.28 -9.55
N VAL A 84 6.60 -0.95 -9.30
CA VAL A 84 7.46 -2.10 -8.99
C VAL A 84 8.30 -2.50 -10.20
N MET A 85 7.71 -2.56 -11.40
CA MET A 85 8.45 -2.88 -12.63
C MET A 85 9.54 -1.84 -12.96
N ALA A 86 9.37 -0.60 -12.51
CA ALA A 86 10.34 0.48 -12.67
C ALA A 86 11.42 0.51 -11.56
N TYR A 87 11.53 -0.52 -10.72
CA TYR A 87 12.61 -0.60 -9.72
C TYR A 87 13.99 -0.67 -10.38
N ASN A 88 14.98 -0.10 -9.68
CA ASN A 88 16.38 -0.18 -10.10
C ASN A 88 16.94 -1.56 -9.75
N TYR A 89 16.56 -2.56 -10.53
CA TYR A 89 17.01 -3.95 -10.42
C TYR A 89 17.26 -4.53 -11.83
N PRO A 90 18.18 -5.51 -11.97
CA PRO A 90 18.37 -6.21 -13.24
C PRO A 90 17.06 -6.84 -13.72
N PRO A 91 16.61 -6.59 -14.96
CA PRO A 91 15.31 -7.04 -15.45
C PRO A 91 15.22 -8.57 -15.55
N GLU A 92 16.34 -9.27 -15.71
CA GLU A 92 16.40 -10.74 -15.75
C GLU A 92 16.21 -11.37 -14.36
N LYS A 93 16.25 -10.55 -13.31
CA LYS A 93 16.18 -10.97 -11.91
C LYS A 93 14.96 -10.41 -11.17
N LEU A 94 14.13 -9.59 -11.82
CA LEU A 94 12.93 -9.02 -11.22
C LEU A 94 11.70 -9.59 -11.93
N SER A 95 10.92 -10.39 -11.20
CA SER A 95 9.64 -10.90 -11.68
C SER A 95 8.51 -10.23 -10.91
N VAL A 96 7.45 -9.81 -11.59
CA VAL A 96 6.25 -9.22 -10.98
C VAL A 96 5.05 -10.06 -11.35
N TYR A 97 4.29 -10.49 -10.34
CA TYR A 97 3.09 -11.31 -10.47
C TYR A 97 1.90 -10.54 -9.92
N LEU A 98 0.79 -10.51 -10.66
CA LEU A 98 -0.48 -10.00 -10.19
C LEU A 98 -1.43 -11.18 -9.94
N SER A 99 -1.90 -11.34 -8.71
CA SER A 99 -2.97 -12.27 -8.33
C SER A 99 -4.25 -11.47 -8.16
N ASP A 100 -5.27 -11.77 -8.97
CA ASP A 100 -6.60 -11.19 -8.85
C ASP A 100 -7.58 -12.26 -8.34
N ASP A 101 -7.85 -12.20 -7.03
CA ASP A 101 -8.79 -13.12 -6.37
C ASP A 101 -10.25 -12.77 -6.71
N GLY A 102 -10.51 -11.54 -7.17
CA GLY A 102 -11.82 -11.08 -7.61
C GLY A 102 -12.17 -11.53 -9.03
N GLY A 103 -11.18 -11.98 -9.81
CA GLY A 103 -11.36 -12.46 -11.19
C GLY A 103 -12.01 -11.43 -12.10
N SER A 104 -11.70 -10.15 -11.90
CA SER A 104 -12.38 -9.04 -12.56
C SER A 104 -11.86 -8.84 -13.98
N GLN A 105 -12.79 -8.79 -14.94
CA GLN A 105 -12.47 -8.42 -16.32
C GLN A 105 -11.83 -7.03 -16.39
N LEU A 106 -12.23 -6.12 -15.49
CA LEU A 106 -11.68 -4.76 -15.44
C LEU A 106 -10.21 -4.76 -15.04
N THR A 107 -9.84 -5.57 -14.05
CA THR A 107 -8.43 -5.73 -13.64
C THR A 107 -7.60 -6.32 -14.79
N PHE A 108 -8.17 -7.28 -15.53
CA PHE A 108 -7.51 -7.87 -16.69
C PHE A 108 -7.24 -6.84 -17.81
N TYR A 109 -8.26 -6.07 -18.22
CA TYR A 109 -8.09 -5.04 -19.26
C TYR A 109 -7.17 -3.90 -18.81
N ALA A 110 -7.29 -3.46 -17.56
CA ALA A 110 -6.38 -2.46 -17.00
C ALA A 110 -4.92 -2.95 -17.01
N LEU A 111 -4.68 -4.25 -16.75
CA LEU A 111 -3.34 -4.84 -16.83
C LEU A 111 -2.80 -4.86 -18.25
N LEU A 112 -3.65 -5.17 -19.23
CA LEU A 112 -3.27 -5.18 -20.64
C LEU A 112 -2.82 -3.77 -21.09
N GLU A 113 -3.60 -2.75 -20.78
CA GLU A 113 -3.27 -1.35 -21.09
C GLU A 113 -2.01 -0.88 -20.34
N ALA A 114 -1.90 -1.23 -19.06
CA ALA A 114 -0.71 -0.93 -18.26
C ALA A 114 0.55 -1.61 -18.84
N ALA A 115 0.44 -2.82 -19.39
CA ALA A 115 1.56 -3.52 -20.01
C ALA A 115 2.04 -2.83 -21.30
N GLU A 116 1.14 -2.25 -22.10
CA GLU A 116 1.52 -1.43 -23.26
C GLU A 116 2.19 -0.12 -22.84
N PHE A 117 1.67 0.53 -21.81
CA PHE A 117 2.28 1.74 -21.26
C PHE A 117 3.64 1.50 -20.61
N ALA A 118 3.82 0.35 -19.94
CA ALA A 118 5.07 -0.05 -19.31
C ALA A 118 6.26 0.00 -20.28
N LYS A 119 6.04 -0.32 -21.56
CA LYS A 119 7.06 -0.27 -22.62
C LYS A 119 7.65 1.13 -22.81
N HIS A 120 6.87 2.18 -22.52
CA HIS A 120 7.30 3.57 -22.61
C HIS A 120 7.75 4.11 -21.24
N TRP A 121 6.97 3.83 -20.20
CA TRP A 121 7.22 4.33 -18.85
C TRP A 121 8.50 3.78 -18.22
N ILE A 122 8.79 2.48 -18.34
CA ILE A 122 9.95 1.87 -17.68
C ILE A 122 11.27 2.42 -18.24
N PRO A 123 11.50 2.47 -19.58
CA PRO A 123 12.71 3.08 -20.12
C PRO A 123 12.83 4.57 -19.78
N TYR A 124 11.70 5.31 -19.84
CA TYR A 124 11.65 6.72 -19.47
C TYR A 124 12.07 6.93 -18.00
N GLY A 125 11.43 6.21 -17.07
CA GLY A 125 11.72 6.31 -15.65
C GLY A 125 13.17 5.97 -15.30
N LYS A 126 13.76 4.98 -15.98
CA LYS A 126 15.18 4.62 -15.83
C LYS A 126 16.11 5.70 -16.40
N LYS A 127 15.82 6.25 -17.58
CA LYS A 127 16.65 7.24 -18.27
C LYS A 127 16.74 8.55 -17.48
N TYR A 128 15.62 9.01 -16.93
CA TYR A 128 15.54 10.28 -16.21
C TYR A 128 15.60 10.14 -14.68
N SER A 129 15.83 8.92 -14.16
CA SER A 129 15.85 8.62 -12.73
C SER A 129 14.64 9.17 -11.98
N VAL A 130 13.45 8.95 -12.56
CA VAL A 130 12.19 9.53 -12.09
C VAL A 130 11.84 9.04 -10.68
N GLU A 131 11.54 9.98 -9.79
CA GLU A 131 10.99 9.72 -8.46
C GLU A 131 9.82 10.69 -8.16
N PRO A 132 8.65 10.19 -7.71
CA PRO A 132 8.31 8.79 -7.44
C PRO A 132 8.09 7.93 -8.71
N ARG A 133 8.33 6.61 -8.61
CA ARG A 133 8.25 5.66 -9.74
C ARG A 133 6.83 5.33 -10.20
N SER A 134 5.83 5.64 -9.38
CA SER A 134 4.43 5.50 -9.74
C SER A 134 4.03 6.63 -10.69
N PRO A 135 3.48 6.32 -11.88
CA PRO A 135 3.04 7.35 -12.83
C PRO A 135 2.03 8.32 -12.21
N ALA A 136 1.01 7.82 -11.51
CA ALA A 136 0.04 8.66 -10.80
C ALA A 136 0.71 9.66 -9.87
N ALA A 137 1.61 9.19 -9.01
CA ALA A 137 2.28 10.04 -8.03
C ALA A 137 3.23 11.04 -8.69
N TYR A 138 3.89 10.65 -9.78
CA TYR A 138 4.78 11.52 -10.54
C TYR A 138 4.00 12.68 -11.17
N PHE A 139 2.96 12.39 -11.97
CA PHE A 139 2.20 13.43 -12.67
C PHE A 139 1.40 14.34 -11.73
N VAL A 140 1.02 13.86 -10.54
CA VAL A 140 0.43 14.73 -9.50
C VAL A 140 1.46 15.72 -8.94
N THR A 141 2.74 15.30 -8.83
CA THR A 141 3.81 16.14 -8.27
C THR A 141 4.37 17.11 -9.30
N THR A 142 4.47 16.72 -10.58
CA THR A 142 5.07 17.52 -11.66
C THR A 142 4.09 18.42 -12.40
N ALA A 143 2.84 18.53 -11.96
CA ALA A 143 1.85 19.43 -12.56
C ALA A 143 2.26 20.92 -12.54
N SER A 144 3.31 21.29 -11.80
CA SER A 144 3.91 22.63 -11.79
C SER A 144 4.97 22.88 -12.87
N ASP A 145 5.58 21.83 -13.43
CA ASP A 145 6.79 21.92 -14.26
C ASP A 145 6.59 21.09 -15.54
N ALA A 146 5.76 21.60 -16.45
CA ALA A 146 5.31 20.89 -17.64
C ALA A 146 6.38 20.88 -18.76
N ASP A 147 7.10 19.77 -18.92
CA ASP A 147 7.94 19.49 -20.11
C ASP A 147 7.69 18.09 -20.73
N ASP A 148 6.80 17.26 -20.15
CA ASP A 148 6.58 15.86 -20.59
C ASP A 148 5.11 15.54 -20.93
N SER A 149 4.57 16.23 -21.94
CA SER A 149 3.17 16.11 -22.38
C SER A 149 2.80 14.74 -22.94
N GLN A 150 3.69 14.09 -23.70
CA GLN A 150 3.36 12.83 -24.38
C GLN A 150 3.14 11.66 -23.42
N SER A 151 4.01 11.51 -22.41
CA SER A 151 3.87 10.46 -21.38
C SER A 151 2.65 10.72 -20.51
N GLN A 152 2.34 11.99 -20.26
CA GLN A 152 1.15 12.41 -19.54
C GLN A 152 -0.13 12.09 -20.33
N ASP A 153 -0.17 12.41 -21.62
CA ASP A 153 -1.32 12.13 -22.49
C ASP A 153 -1.60 10.62 -22.58
N GLN A 154 -0.56 9.80 -22.73
CA GLN A 154 -0.69 8.34 -22.71
C GLN A 154 -1.22 7.84 -21.35
N TYR A 155 -0.71 8.37 -20.24
CA TYR A 155 -1.19 7.99 -18.92
C TYR A 155 -2.66 8.39 -18.70
N GLN A 156 -3.06 9.60 -19.14
CA GLN A 156 -4.45 10.04 -19.09
C GLN A 156 -5.36 9.18 -19.97
N ALA A 157 -4.87 8.72 -21.13
CA ALA A 157 -5.63 7.81 -21.98
C ALA A 157 -5.91 6.46 -21.28
N ILE A 158 -4.96 5.93 -20.49
CA ILE A 158 -5.17 4.70 -19.71
C ILE A 158 -6.19 4.91 -18.60
N VAL A 159 -6.11 6.06 -17.90
CA VAL A 159 -7.10 6.45 -16.89
C VAL A 159 -8.49 6.48 -17.50
N LEU A 160 -8.65 7.17 -18.63
CA LEU A 160 -9.93 7.26 -19.35
C LEU A 160 -10.39 5.89 -19.86
N CYS A 161 -9.49 5.04 -20.36
CA CYS A 161 -9.84 3.68 -20.80
C CYS A 161 -10.37 2.83 -19.63
N CYS A 162 -9.72 2.90 -18.46
CA CYS A 162 -10.16 2.18 -17.26
C CYS A 162 -11.48 2.73 -16.72
N GLU A 163 -11.70 4.04 -16.78
CA GLU A 163 -12.98 4.66 -16.39
C GLU A 163 -14.11 4.25 -17.34
N ASN A 164 -13.89 4.28 -18.65
CA ASN A 164 -14.89 3.89 -19.64
C ASN A 164 -15.24 2.40 -19.56
N THR A 165 -14.24 1.53 -19.40
CA THR A 165 -14.47 0.10 -19.19
C THR A 165 -15.19 -0.18 -17.87
N ALA A 166 -14.99 0.64 -16.84
CA ALA A 166 -15.77 0.53 -15.59
C ALA A 166 -17.25 0.82 -15.80
N VAL A 167 -17.57 1.79 -16.66
CA VAL A 167 -18.95 2.12 -17.01
C VAL A 167 -19.59 1.05 -17.91
N GLU A 168 -18.83 0.42 -18.81
CA GLU A 168 -19.35 -0.62 -19.73
C GLU A 168 -19.60 -1.98 -19.06
N VAL A 169 -18.87 -2.28 -17.99
CA VAL A 169 -18.93 -3.58 -17.29
C VAL A 169 -19.92 -3.57 -16.11
N GLN A 170 -20.47 -2.40 -15.74
CA GLN A 170 -21.51 -2.21 -14.71
C GLN A 170 -22.94 -2.32 -15.28
#